data_AF-A0A9W6ZW63-F1
#
_entry.id   AF-A0A9W6ZW63-F1
#
_cell.length_a   1.000
_cell.length_b   1.000
_cell.length_c   1.000
_cell.angle_alpha   90.00
_cell.angle_beta   90.00
_cell.angle_gamma   90.00
#
_symmetry.space_group_name_H-M   'P 1'
#
loop_
_entity.id
_entity.type
_entity.pdbx_description
1 polymer ?
#
loop_
_entity_poly.entity_id
_entity_poly.type
_entity_poly.pdbx_seq_one_letter_code
_entity_poly.pdbx_strand_id
1 'polypeptide(L)'
;MEDGIALAHDLLWMAPSAKKRVERLKEVLTRSRAMKELTEKLPWFDAMMSVAIEGSLHMNKAVFTRMVCVSEKEAAQIGSNLIPALKRKVIAAGVDQWRVQNPAVGELVEKHVWFKLVIVMISKSIVKTAAWGLMWRVTVGAILSLSDLITDLIVLRQYWEGGEKIMKHRNASLACLVTSIALQLLGVVFQNRKKGMLRILKEMVYVFTSLKAPVDASRVAMGAEKEKDTEMDPMTEMTLSKVTEMFAESIPGALIQTSATLSTLRSGEIVSTAAYLSLLSSLLTTGFVSATISYDFDTDPKKRAAKPDFYGFVPDSSRRRALMFVTMVLMSGIMVLMKSVFLFSLGW
;
A
#
# COMPACT_ATOMS: atom_id res chain seq x y z
N MET A 1 -18.44 -18.32 27.76
CA MET A 1 -17.31 -17.40 27.51
C MET A 1 -16.19 -18.14 26.77
N GLU A 2 -15.86 -19.37 27.20
CA GLU A 2 -14.92 -20.28 26.52
C GLU A 2 -15.32 -20.61 25.07
N ASP A 3 -16.60 -20.87 24.80
CA ASP A 3 -17.09 -21.09 23.42
C ASP A 3 -16.82 -19.92 22.46
N GLY A 4 -16.88 -18.68 22.95
CA GLY A 4 -16.62 -17.49 22.13
C GLY A 4 -15.14 -17.29 21.81
N ILE A 5 -14.25 -17.75 22.69
CA ILE A 5 -12.79 -17.72 22.48
C ILE A 5 -12.38 -18.86 21.53
N ALA A 6 -12.95 -20.06 21.69
CA ALA A 6 -12.75 -21.18 20.76
C ALA A 6 -13.27 -20.85 19.35
N LEU A 7 -14.47 -20.27 19.22
CA LEU A 7 -15.01 -19.78 17.94
C LEU A 7 -14.06 -18.78 17.28
N ALA A 8 -13.55 -17.84 18.08
CA ALA A 8 -12.70 -16.79 17.57
C ALA A 8 -11.31 -17.30 17.19
N HIS A 9 -10.82 -18.35 17.87
CA HIS A 9 -9.59 -19.04 17.52
C HIS A 9 -9.74 -19.83 16.21
N ASP A 10 -10.87 -20.52 16.00
CA ASP A 10 -11.22 -21.18 14.73
C ASP A 10 -11.39 -20.16 13.58
N LEU A 11 -11.95 -18.99 13.87
CA LEU A 11 -12.03 -17.86 12.96
C LEU A 11 -10.68 -17.17 12.75
N LEU A 12 -9.71 -17.27 13.66
CA LEU A 12 -8.45 -16.51 13.61
C LEU A 12 -7.55 -16.94 12.44
N TRP A 13 -7.68 -18.18 11.96
CA TRP A 13 -6.98 -18.72 10.80
C TRP A 13 -7.64 -18.32 9.46
N MET A 14 -8.12 -17.08 9.36
CA MET A 14 -8.81 -16.59 8.16
C MET A 14 -7.94 -16.77 6.92
N ALA A 15 -8.48 -17.50 5.95
CA ALA A 15 -7.91 -17.65 4.63
C ALA A 15 -7.66 -16.26 3.99
N PRO A 16 -6.63 -16.12 3.14
CA PRO A 16 -6.21 -14.82 2.60
C PRO A 16 -7.28 -14.14 1.72
N SER A 17 -8.21 -14.91 1.16
CA SER A 17 -9.27 -14.41 0.25
C SER A 17 -10.59 -14.17 0.97
N ALA A 18 -11.24 -13.03 0.69
CA ALA A 18 -12.57 -12.66 1.21
C ALA A 18 -13.62 -13.76 0.98
N LYS A 19 -13.59 -14.42 -0.18
CA LYS A 19 -14.53 -15.50 -0.52
C LYS A 19 -14.37 -16.71 0.41
N LYS A 20 -13.12 -17.12 0.67
CA LYS A 20 -12.81 -18.22 1.62
C LYS A 20 -13.14 -17.84 3.06
N ARG A 21 -13.07 -16.56 3.43
CA ARG A 21 -13.50 -16.07 4.75
C ARG A 21 -15.01 -16.23 4.94
N VAL A 22 -15.80 -15.89 3.92
CA VAL A 22 -17.27 -16.06 3.95
C VAL A 22 -17.67 -17.54 3.96
N GLU A 23 -16.98 -18.41 3.22
CA GLU A 23 -17.24 -19.86 3.24
C GLU A 23 -16.99 -20.48 4.63
N ARG A 24 -15.88 -20.13 5.29
CA ARG A 24 -15.61 -20.59 6.66
C ARG A 24 -16.54 -19.99 7.70
N LEU A 25 -16.99 -18.75 7.51
CA LEU A 25 -18.01 -18.17 8.37
C LEU A 25 -19.28 -19.01 8.36
N LYS A 26 -19.74 -19.44 7.17
CA LYS A 26 -20.92 -20.31 7.06
C LYS A 26 -20.74 -21.64 7.79
N GLU A 27 -19.54 -22.21 7.75
CA GLU A 27 -19.18 -23.41 8.53
C GLU A 27 -19.22 -23.16 10.05
N VAL A 28 -18.72 -22.01 10.51
CA VAL A 28 -18.73 -21.65 11.95
C VAL A 28 -20.14 -21.29 12.45
N LEU A 29 -20.95 -20.62 11.63
CA LEU A 29 -22.35 -20.29 11.91
C LEU A 29 -23.21 -21.54 12.09
N THR A 30 -22.90 -22.61 11.35
CA THR A 30 -23.62 -23.90 11.42
C THR A 30 -23.10 -24.82 12.52
N ARG A 31 -21.80 -24.76 12.83
CA ARG A 31 -21.15 -25.63 13.82
C ARG A 31 -21.37 -25.19 15.27
N SER A 32 -21.52 -23.89 15.53
CA SER A 32 -21.64 -23.39 16.90
C SER A 32 -23.09 -23.20 17.34
N ARG A 33 -23.44 -23.78 18.50
CA ARG A 33 -24.79 -23.69 19.06
C ARG A 33 -25.24 -22.24 19.29
N ALA A 34 -24.36 -21.40 19.81
CA ALA A 34 -24.65 -19.99 20.11
C ALA A 34 -24.90 -19.13 18.86
N MET A 35 -24.15 -19.34 17.76
CA MET A 35 -24.39 -18.60 16.52
C MET A 35 -25.62 -19.13 15.78
N LYS A 36 -25.86 -20.45 15.84
CA LYS A 36 -27.05 -21.06 15.23
C LYS A 36 -28.34 -20.52 15.85
N GLU A 37 -28.40 -20.43 17.18
CA GLU A 37 -29.53 -19.80 17.88
C GLU A 37 -29.73 -18.33 17.50
N LEU A 38 -28.64 -17.59 17.22
CA LEU A 38 -28.71 -16.20 16.78
C LEU A 38 -29.22 -16.08 15.34
N THR A 39 -28.74 -16.92 14.42
CA THR A 39 -29.19 -16.95 13.02
C THR A 39 -30.65 -17.39 12.93
N GLU A 40 -31.11 -18.30 13.79
CA GLU A 40 -32.52 -18.72 13.85
C GLU A 40 -33.44 -17.62 14.41
N LYS A 41 -32.97 -16.84 15.39
CA LYS A 41 -33.74 -15.75 16.01
C LYS A 41 -33.69 -14.44 15.23
N LEU A 42 -32.64 -14.20 14.46
CA LEU A 42 -32.39 -12.96 13.72
C LEU A 42 -32.07 -13.29 12.26
N PRO A 43 -33.09 -13.28 11.37
CA PRO A 43 -32.92 -13.64 9.95
C PRO A 43 -31.88 -12.79 9.22
N TRP A 44 -31.66 -11.56 9.68
CA TRP A 44 -30.74 -10.59 9.10
C TRP A 44 -29.28 -10.77 9.56
N PHE A 45 -29.02 -11.60 10.58
CA PHE A 45 -27.70 -11.74 11.19
C PHE A 45 -26.65 -12.33 10.23
N ASP A 46 -27.05 -13.30 9.40
CA ASP A 46 -26.17 -13.92 8.39
C ASP A 46 -25.69 -12.91 7.34
N ALA A 47 -26.61 -12.07 6.84
CA ALA A 47 -26.31 -11.02 5.88
C ALA A 47 -25.32 -9.99 6.46
N MET A 48 -25.53 -9.56 7.71
CA MET A 48 -24.61 -8.65 8.39
C MET A 48 -23.22 -9.26 8.55
N MET A 49 -23.14 -10.47 9.09
CA MET A 49 -21.86 -11.13 9.37
C MET A 49 -21.09 -11.45 8.09
N SER A 50 -21.78 -11.85 7.03
CA SER A 50 -21.18 -12.13 5.72
C SER A 50 -20.49 -10.89 5.15
N VAL A 51 -21.15 -9.74 5.15
CA VAL A 51 -20.57 -8.47 4.65
C VAL A 51 -19.48 -7.95 5.59
N ALA A 52 -19.66 -8.07 6.90
CA ALA A 52 -18.67 -7.66 7.89
C ALA A 52 -17.34 -8.42 7.71
N ILE A 53 -17.40 -9.73 7.42
CA ILE A 53 -16.23 -10.61 7.28
C ILE A 53 -15.56 -10.54 5.91
N GLU A 54 -16.31 -10.15 4.88
CA GLU A 54 -15.76 -9.88 3.56
C GLU A 54 -14.59 -8.89 3.65
N GLY A 55 -14.70 -7.89 4.54
CA GLY A 55 -13.62 -6.96 4.86
C GLY A 55 -13.41 -5.86 3.83
N SER A 56 -14.38 -5.69 2.93
CA SER A 56 -14.42 -4.69 1.86
C SER A 56 -14.73 -3.27 2.42
N LEU A 57 -13.98 -2.26 1.97
CA LEU A 57 -14.17 -0.86 2.38
C LEU A 57 -15.31 -0.26 1.59
N HIS A 58 -16.40 0.04 2.29
CA HIS A 58 -17.56 0.71 1.73
C HIS A 58 -17.67 2.14 2.25
N MET A 59 -18.58 2.92 1.68
CA MET A 59 -18.98 4.20 2.28
C MET A 59 -19.72 3.96 3.59
N ASN A 60 -19.31 4.68 4.64
CA ASN A 60 -19.97 4.59 5.95
C ASN A 60 -21.34 5.29 5.87
N LYS A 61 -22.41 4.58 6.21
CA LYS A 61 -23.76 5.12 6.31
C LYS A 61 -24.44 4.55 7.56
N ALA A 62 -24.62 5.38 8.58
CA ALA A 62 -25.25 4.97 9.83
C ALA A 62 -26.67 4.42 9.59
N VAL A 63 -27.01 3.32 10.28
CA VAL A 63 -28.32 2.67 10.22
C VAL A 63 -28.92 2.74 11.62
N PHE A 64 -29.98 3.52 11.80
CA PHE A 64 -30.59 3.78 13.12
C PHE A 64 -31.74 2.81 13.47
N THR A 65 -31.90 1.74 12.70
CA THR A 65 -33.00 0.77 12.84
C THR A 65 -32.80 -0.13 14.06
N ARG A 66 -33.88 -0.39 14.81
CA ARG A 66 -33.88 -1.29 16.00
C ARG A 66 -33.78 -2.76 15.59
N MET A 67 -33.24 -3.60 16.48
CA MET A 67 -32.91 -5.01 16.24
C MET A 67 -34.03 -5.85 15.58
N VAL A 68 -35.29 -5.57 15.93
CA VAL A 68 -36.47 -6.35 15.47
C VAL A 68 -36.92 -5.94 14.07
N CYS A 69 -36.55 -4.76 13.59
CA CYS A 69 -37.05 -4.17 12.33
C CYS A 69 -35.98 -4.10 11.23
N VAL A 70 -34.81 -4.71 11.43
CA VAL A 70 -33.71 -4.65 10.45
C VAL A 70 -34.05 -5.49 9.23
N SER A 71 -34.10 -4.84 8.06
CA SER A 71 -34.19 -5.53 6.78
C SER A 71 -32.83 -6.13 6.37
N GLU A 72 -32.84 -7.11 5.47
CA GLU A 72 -31.62 -7.75 4.98
C GLU A 72 -30.64 -6.75 4.32
N LYS A 73 -31.17 -5.75 3.60
CA LYS A 73 -30.37 -4.66 3.00
C LYS A 73 -29.72 -3.76 4.06
N GLU A 74 -30.44 -3.45 5.14
CA GLU A 74 -29.90 -2.68 6.25
C GLU A 74 -28.86 -3.48 7.03
N ALA A 75 -29.05 -4.79 7.20
CA ALA A 75 -28.05 -5.66 7.82
C ALA A 75 -26.76 -5.74 7.00
N ALA A 76 -26.85 -5.83 5.67
CA ALA A 76 -25.68 -5.72 4.79
C ALA A 76 -24.98 -4.36 4.96
N GLN A 77 -25.73 -3.26 5.08
CA GLN A 77 -25.18 -1.93 5.34
C GLN A 77 -24.54 -1.81 6.74
N ILE A 78 -25.14 -2.42 7.76
CA ILE A 78 -24.55 -2.52 9.11
C ILE A 78 -23.21 -3.25 9.02
N GLY A 79 -23.15 -4.40 8.34
CA GLY A 79 -21.91 -5.15 8.13
C GLY A 79 -20.84 -4.32 7.41
N SER A 80 -21.22 -3.57 6.37
CA SER A 80 -20.30 -2.75 5.58
C SER A 80 -19.73 -1.54 6.34
N ASN A 81 -20.41 -1.08 7.40
CA ASN A 81 -19.95 0.00 8.28
C ASN A 81 -18.80 -0.41 9.22
N LEU A 82 -18.54 -1.72 9.41
CA LEU A 82 -17.51 -2.21 10.33
C LEU A 82 -16.11 -1.75 9.91
N ILE A 83 -15.75 -1.91 8.65
CA ILE A 83 -14.40 -1.58 8.13
C ILE A 83 -14.11 -0.07 8.17
N PRO A 84 -15.02 0.82 7.73
CA PRO A 84 -14.84 2.26 7.90
C PRO A 84 -14.62 2.69 9.36
N ALA A 85 -15.30 2.06 10.33
CA ALA A 85 -15.13 2.36 11.75
C ALA A 85 -13.76 1.89 12.29
N LEU A 86 -13.15 0.89 11.66
CA LEU A 86 -11.83 0.36 12.02
C LEU A 86 -10.66 1.14 11.40
N LYS A 87 -10.88 1.87 10.29
CA LYS A 87 -9.83 2.47 9.42
C LYS A 87 -8.82 3.40 10.13
N ARG A 88 -9.11 3.92 11.33
CA ARG A 88 -8.26 4.89 12.05
C ARG A 88 -8.21 4.71 13.58
N LYS A 89 -8.75 3.62 14.12
CA LYS A 89 -8.92 3.44 15.57
C LYS A 89 -8.23 2.18 16.08
N VAL A 90 -7.96 2.16 17.39
CA VAL A 90 -7.71 0.89 18.09
C VAL A 90 -8.91 0.00 17.83
N ILE A 91 -8.70 -1.26 17.46
CA ILE A 91 -9.75 -2.15 16.95
C ILE A 91 -10.97 -2.20 17.88
N ALA A 92 -10.75 -2.28 19.20
CA ALA A 92 -11.82 -2.21 20.19
C ALA A 92 -12.63 -0.90 20.11
N ALA A 93 -11.96 0.25 19.99
CA ALA A 93 -12.61 1.56 19.83
C ALA A 93 -13.30 1.72 18.47
N GLY A 94 -12.83 1.03 17.42
CA GLY A 94 -13.49 0.98 16.12
C GLY A 94 -14.78 0.13 16.17
N VAL A 95 -14.74 -1.01 16.85
CA VAL A 95 -15.95 -1.83 17.13
C VAL A 95 -16.95 -1.05 17.98
N ASP A 96 -16.49 -0.30 18.98
CA ASP A 96 -17.37 0.55 19.79
C ASP A 96 -17.99 1.69 18.97
N GLN A 97 -17.25 2.29 18.03
CA GLN A 97 -17.84 3.24 17.08
C GLN A 97 -18.87 2.58 16.16
N TRP A 98 -18.56 1.39 15.63
CA TRP A 98 -19.48 0.61 14.79
C TRP A 98 -20.78 0.30 15.54
N ARG A 99 -20.70 -0.04 16.83
CA ARG A 99 -21.85 -0.22 17.72
C ARG A 99 -22.68 1.06 17.86
N VAL A 100 -22.05 2.20 18.10
CA VAL A 100 -22.75 3.49 18.25
C VAL A 100 -23.45 3.91 16.95
N GLN A 101 -22.86 3.58 15.80
CA GLN A 101 -23.44 3.87 14.48
C GLN A 101 -24.61 2.97 14.10
N ASN A 102 -24.80 1.84 14.79
CA ASN A 102 -25.80 0.83 14.46
C ASN A 102 -26.49 0.32 15.75
N PRO A 103 -27.61 0.92 16.18
CA PRO A 103 -28.30 0.58 17.44
C PRO A 103 -28.67 -0.91 17.57
N ALA A 104 -29.02 -1.59 16.48
CA ALA A 104 -29.28 -3.03 16.45
C ALA A 104 -28.08 -3.87 16.94
N VAL A 105 -26.85 -3.42 16.66
CA VAL A 105 -25.61 -4.05 17.16
C VAL A 105 -25.42 -3.73 18.64
N GLY A 106 -25.82 -2.53 19.08
CA GLY A 106 -25.85 -2.14 20.50
C GLY A 106 -26.68 -3.10 21.33
N GLU A 107 -27.94 -3.32 20.94
CA GLU A 107 -28.85 -4.26 21.60
C GLU A 107 -28.30 -5.70 21.59
N LEU A 108 -27.61 -6.10 20.53
CA LEU A 108 -27.00 -7.43 20.39
C LEU A 108 -25.81 -7.62 21.34
N VAL A 109 -24.97 -6.61 21.48
CA VAL A 109 -23.83 -6.61 22.41
C VAL A 109 -24.29 -6.58 23.86
N GLU A 110 -25.38 -5.87 24.16
CA GLU A 110 -25.97 -5.84 25.51
C GLU A 110 -26.58 -7.18 25.90
N LYS A 111 -27.32 -7.83 24.99
CA LYS A 111 -27.88 -9.17 25.21
C LYS A 111 -26.81 -10.26 25.27
N HIS A 112 -25.72 -10.11 24.53
CA HIS A 112 -24.67 -11.12 24.40
C HIS A 112 -23.27 -10.51 24.54
N VAL A 113 -22.75 -10.47 25.77
CA VAL A 113 -21.41 -9.92 26.10
C VAL A 113 -20.29 -10.57 25.26
N TRP A 114 -20.40 -11.87 24.95
CA TRP A 114 -19.41 -12.59 24.16
C TRP A 114 -19.32 -12.12 22.70
N PHE A 115 -20.39 -11.54 22.16
CA PHE A 115 -20.45 -11.10 20.76
C PHE A 115 -19.44 -9.98 20.48
N LYS A 116 -19.27 -9.04 21.43
CA LYS A 116 -18.25 -7.98 21.31
C LYS A 116 -16.84 -8.56 21.19
N LEU A 117 -16.52 -9.59 21.97
CA LEU A 117 -15.19 -10.23 21.93
C LEU A 117 -14.94 -10.89 20.57
N VAL A 118 -15.94 -11.61 20.04
CA VAL A 118 -15.88 -12.26 18.72
C VAL A 118 -15.68 -11.23 17.62
N ILE A 119 -16.46 -10.14 17.60
CA ILE A 119 -16.31 -9.08 16.59
C ILE A 119 -14.96 -8.38 16.69
N VAL A 120 -14.43 -8.13 17.90
CA VAL A 120 -13.09 -7.56 18.07
C VAL A 120 -12.00 -8.49 17.50
N MET A 121 -12.13 -9.80 17.71
CA MET A 121 -11.19 -10.79 17.17
C MET A 121 -11.29 -10.94 15.65
N ILE A 122 -12.51 -10.98 15.10
CA ILE A 122 -12.76 -10.93 13.66
C ILE A 122 -12.18 -9.65 13.06
N SER A 123 -12.42 -8.50 13.68
CA SER A 123 -11.89 -7.21 13.26
C SER A 123 -10.36 -7.19 13.26
N LYS A 124 -9.71 -7.82 14.27
CA LYS A 124 -8.25 -8.02 14.27
C LYS A 124 -7.79 -8.86 13.09
N SER A 125 -8.49 -9.95 12.78
CA SER A 125 -8.15 -10.84 11.67
C SER A 125 -8.35 -10.16 10.31
N ILE A 126 -9.47 -9.45 10.12
CA ILE A 126 -9.74 -8.70 8.91
C ILE A 126 -8.69 -7.60 8.73
N VAL A 127 -8.44 -6.76 9.74
CA VAL A 127 -7.43 -5.69 9.62
C VAL A 127 -6.03 -6.26 9.37
N LYS A 128 -5.70 -7.43 9.93
CA LYS A 128 -4.42 -8.12 9.68
C LYS A 128 -4.31 -8.68 8.25
N THR A 129 -5.42 -9.14 7.66
CA THR A 129 -5.46 -9.72 6.31
C THR A 129 -5.80 -8.71 5.22
N ALA A 130 -6.33 -7.55 5.59
CA ALA A 130 -6.83 -6.60 4.62
C ALA A 130 -5.70 -5.77 4.00
N ALA A 131 -5.64 -5.80 2.68
CA ALA A 131 -4.60 -5.18 1.88
C ALA A 131 -4.65 -3.63 1.86
N TRP A 132 -5.56 -2.95 2.58
CA TRP A 132 -5.76 -1.50 2.50
C TRP A 132 -4.48 -0.67 2.65
N GLY A 133 -3.62 -1.06 3.60
CA GLY A 133 -2.34 -0.39 3.79
C GLY A 133 -1.43 -0.56 2.58
N LEU A 134 -1.38 -1.76 2.01
CA LEU A 134 -0.64 -2.06 0.79
C LEU A 134 -1.22 -1.28 -0.40
N MET A 135 -2.54 -1.32 -0.61
CA MET A 135 -3.24 -0.55 -1.65
C MET A 135 -2.83 0.92 -1.62
N TRP A 136 -2.94 1.55 -0.44
CA TRP A 136 -2.60 2.95 -0.26
C TRP A 136 -1.13 3.22 -0.61
N ARG A 137 -0.19 2.43 -0.09
CA ARG A 137 1.24 2.60 -0.37
C ARG A 137 1.55 2.46 -1.85
N VAL A 138 0.97 1.45 -2.49
CA VAL A 138 1.22 1.12 -3.90
C VAL A 138 0.62 2.19 -4.81
N THR A 139 -0.60 2.65 -4.55
CA THR A 139 -1.26 3.73 -5.30
C THR A 139 -0.54 5.08 -5.12
N VAL A 140 -0.24 5.48 -3.89
CA VAL A 140 0.50 6.73 -3.62
C VAL A 140 1.88 6.67 -4.26
N GLY A 141 2.56 5.53 -4.17
CA GLY A 141 3.86 5.35 -4.81
C GLY A 141 3.81 5.49 -6.34
N ALA A 142 2.75 4.99 -6.99
CA ALA A 142 2.60 5.15 -8.44
C ALA A 142 2.31 6.61 -8.84
N ILE A 143 1.52 7.35 -8.05
CA ILE A 143 1.28 8.78 -8.26
C ILE A 143 2.59 9.57 -8.10
N LEU A 144 3.37 9.24 -7.07
CA LEU A 144 4.67 9.89 -6.83
C LEU A 144 5.65 9.63 -7.97
N SER A 145 5.83 8.38 -8.44
CA SER A 145 6.68 8.08 -9.60
C SER A 145 6.26 8.85 -10.87
N LEU A 146 4.95 8.95 -11.15
CA LEU A 146 4.49 9.73 -12.30
C LEU A 146 4.74 11.23 -12.13
N SER A 147 4.54 11.75 -10.92
CA SER A 147 4.81 13.16 -10.61
C SER A 147 6.29 13.47 -10.75
N ASP A 148 7.15 12.56 -10.29
CA ASP A 148 8.61 12.65 -10.36
C ASP A 148 9.10 12.72 -11.81
N LEU A 149 8.62 11.82 -12.66
CA LEU A 149 8.91 11.84 -14.08
C LEU A 149 8.51 13.17 -14.74
N ILE A 150 7.31 13.68 -14.41
CA ILE A 150 6.85 14.96 -14.96
C ILE A 150 7.78 16.09 -14.52
N THR A 151 8.15 16.15 -13.23
CA THR A 151 9.06 17.18 -12.73
C THR A 151 10.45 17.07 -13.34
N ASP A 152 10.95 15.86 -13.53
CA ASP A 152 12.24 15.61 -14.16
C ASP A 152 12.26 16.04 -15.63
N LEU A 153 11.18 15.80 -16.39
CA LEU A 153 11.03 16.29 -17.76
C LEU A 153 10.99 17.82 -17.82
N ILE A 154 10.36 18.48 -16.83
CA ILE A 154 10.35 19.96 -16.74
C ILE A 154 11.77 20.48 -16.52
N VAL A 155 12.52 19.90 -15.58
CA VAL A 155 13.91 20.28 -15.30
C VAL A 155 14.81 19.98 -16.50
N LEU A 156 14.60 18.85 -17.17
CA LEU A 156 15.34 18.48 -18.37
C LEU A 156 15.15 19.49 -19.50
N ARG A 157 13.93 19.98 -19.68
CA ARG A 157 13.63 21.06 -20.62
C ARG A 157 14.36 22.35 -20.25
N GLN A 158 14.41 22.70 -18.96
CA GLN A 158 15.19 23.85 -18.49
C GLN A 158 16.69 23.68 -18.76
N TYR A 159 17.23 22.48 -18.59
CA TYR A 159 18.63 22.18 -18.93
C TYR A 159 18.91 22.27 -20.43
N TRP A 160 17.91 21.97 -21.26
CA TRP A 160 18.00 22.14 -22.71
C TRP A 160 18.06 23.62 -23.11
N GLU A 161 17.24 24.45 -22.46
CA GLU A 161 17.17 25.90 -22.69
C GLU A 161 18.37 26.66 -22.07
N GLY A 162 18.99 26.11 -21.03
CA GLY A 162 20.11 26.73 -20.28
C GLY A 162 21.49 26.73 -20.96
N GLY A 163 21.61 26.22 -22.19
CA GLY A 163 22.84 26.30 -23.00
C GLY A 163 24.03 25.47 -22.49
N GLU A 164 25.24 25.88 -22.87
CA GLU A 164 26.46 25.06 -22.72
C GLU A 164 26.88 24.81 -21.26
N LYS A 165 26.62 25.76 -20.35
CA LYS A 165 26.97 25.66 -18.92
C LYS A 165 26.27 24.48 -18.22
N ILE A 166 25.05 24.14 -18.64
CA ILE A 166 24.22 23.09 -18.02
C ILE A 166 24.19 21.81 -18.88
N MET A 167 24.86 21.82 -20.04
CA MET A 167 24.89 20.71 -20.99
C MET A 167 25.40 19.39 -20.38
N LYS A 168 26.35 19.44 -19.44
CA LYS A 168 26.82 18.25 -18.70
C LYS A 168 25.71 17.62 -17.88
N HIS A 169 24.97 18.41 -17.11
CA HIS A 169 23.83 17.95 -16.30
C HIS A 169 22.72 17.39 -17.19
N ARG A 170 22.41 18.07 -18.30
CA ARG A 170 21.44 17.62 -19.30
C ARG A 170 21.77 16.23 -19.83
N ASN A 171 23.00 16.03 -20.30
CA ASN A 171 23.42 14.76 -20.89
C ASN A 171 23.47 13.64 -19.84
N ALA A 172 23.88 13.96 -18.61
CA ALA A 172 23.85 13.01 -17.50
C ALA A 172 22.42 12.59 -17.14
N SER A 173 21.48 13.53 -17.00
CA SER A 173 20.07 13.23 -16.72
C SER A 173 19.42 12.42 -17.83
N LEU A 174 19.69 12.74 -19.10
CA LEU A 174 19.25 11.93 -20.24
C LEU A 174 19.82 10.50 -20.19
N ALA A 175 21.10 10.35 -19.86
CA ALA A 175 21.72 9.04 -19.76
C ALA A 175 21.09 8.19 -18.66
N CYS A 176 20.77 8.78 -17.50
CA CYS A 176 20.07 8.12 -16.40
C CYS A 176 18.66 7.66 -16.81
N LEU A 177 17.87 8.53 -17.44
CA LEU A 177 16.52 8.21 -17.94
C LEU A 177 16.56 7.07 -18.97
N VAL A 178 17.44 7.16 -19.97
CA VAL A 178 17.60 6.11 -21.00
C VAL A 178 18.05 4.79 -20.38
N THR A 179 18.95 4.83 -19.39
CA THR A 179 19.42 3.64 -18.68
C THR A 179 18.29 3.00 -17.88
N SER A 180 17.47 3.80 -17.19
CA SER A 180 16.28 3.33 -16.46
C SER A 180 15.30 2.60 -17.39
N ILE A 181 14.94 3.22 -18.52
CA ILE A 181 14.08 2.63 -19.54
C ILE A 181 14.69 1.32 -20.07
N ALA A 182 15.98 1.31 -20.41
CA ALA A 182 16.65 0.11 -20.92
C ALA A 182 16.62 -1.06 -19.92
N LEU A 183 16.92 -0.80 -18.64
CA LEU A 183 16.88 -1.81 -17.60
C LEU A 183 15.45 -2.32 -17.35
N GLN A 184 14.44 -1.45 -17.38
CA GLN A 184 13.04 -1.84 -17.25
C GLN A 184 12.58 -2.71 -18.44
N LEU A 185 13.00 -2.38 -19.68
CA LEU A 185 12.72 -3.19 -20.87
C LEU A 185 13.35 -4.58 -20.77
N LEU A 186 14.59 -4.67 -20.30
CA LEU A 186 15.25 -5.96 -20.03
C LEU A 186 14.47 -6.78 -19.00
N GLY A 187 14.00 -6.15 -17.93
CA GLY A 187 13.13 -6.78 -16.92
C GLY A 187 11.82 -7.31 -17.52
N VAL A 188 11.18 -6.53 -18.39
CA VAL A 188 9.94 -6.93 -19.09
C VAL A 188 10.17 -8.14 -19.99
N VAL A 189 11.24 -8.14 -20.78
CA VAL A 189 11.61 -9.26 -21.67
C VAL A 189 11.89 -10.51 -20.83
N PHE A 190 12.70 -10.38 -19.77
CA PHE A 190 13.03 -11.49 -18.89
C PHE A 190 11.76 -12.11 -18.26
N GLN A 191 10.86 -11.29 -17.74
CA GLN A 191 9.64 -11.72 -17.06
C GLN A 191 8.61 -12.37 -18.01
N ASN A 192 8.53 -11.91 -19.27
CA ASN A 192 7.50 -12.34 -20.23
C ASN A 192 8.02 -13.23 -21.37
N ARG A 193 9.29 -13.66 -21.34
CA ARG A 193 9.92 -14.47 -22.42
C ARG A 193 9.15 -15.73 -22.83
N LYS A 194 8.34 -16.31 -21.93
CA LYS A 194 7.55 -17.53 -22.16
C LYS A 194 6.10 -17.28 -22.61
N LYS A 195 5.64 -16.02 -22.67
CA LYS A 195 4.22 -15.65 -22.91
C LYS A 195 3.90 -15.17 -24.33
N GLY A 196 4.90 -15.17 -25.22
CA GLY A 196 4.77 -14.74 -26.60
C GLY A 196 4.97 -13.24 -26.81
N MET A 197 5.26 -12.88 -28.07
CA MET A 197 5.71 -11.54 -28.48
C MET A 197 4.68 -10.44 -28.19
N LEU A 198 3.38 -10.73 -28.33
CA LEU A 198 2.33 -9.74 -28.12
C LEU A 198 2.27 -9.25 -26.67
N ARG A 199 2.51 -10.15 -25.69
CA ARG A 199 2.54 -9.76 -24.27
C ARG A 199 3.76 -8.91 -23.96
N ILE A 200 4.93 -9.28 -24.49
CA ILE A 200 6.17 -8.49 -24.34
C ILE A 200 5.96 -7.08 -24.91
N LEU A 201 5.45 -6.98 -26.15
CA LEU A 201 5.21 -5.69 -26.79
C LEU A 201 4.24 -4.81 -25.98
N LYS A 202 3.17 -5.40 -25.43
CA LYS A 202 2.23 -4.68 -24.55
C LYS A 202 2.91 -4.13 -23.29
N GLU A 203 3.74 -4.92 -22.62
CA GLU A 203 4.48 -4.46 -21.44
C GLU A 203 5.55 -3.42 -21.80
N MET A 204 6.20 -3.53 -22.98
CA MET A 204 7.12 -2.51 -23.48
C MET A 204 6.42 -1.17 -23.72
N VAL A 205 5.19 -1.19 -24.26
CA VAL A 205 4.37 0.03 -24.40
C VAL A 205 4.13 0.68 -23.03
N TYR A 206 3.87 -0.10 -21.98
CA TYR A 206 3.72 0.45 -20.63
C TYR A 206 5.01 1.09 -20.10
N VAL A 207 6.19 0.57 -20.45
CA VAL A 207 7.47 1.21 -20.10
C VAL A 207 7.64 2.52 -20.86
N PHE A 208 7.49 2.53 -22.18
CA PHE A 208 7.67 3.74 -23.00
C PHE A 208 6.67 4.85 -22.67
N THR A 209 5.44 4.49 -22.32
CA THR A 209 4.41 5.45 -21.89
C THR A 209 4.49 5.81 -20.40
N SER A 210 5.47 5.25 -19.67
CA SER A 210 5.63 5.43 -18.22
C SER A 210 4.40 5.00 -17.39
N LEU A 211 3.55 4.14 -17.98
CA LEU A 211 2.37 3.56 -17.33
C LEU A 211 2.68 2.28 -16.56
N LYS A 212 3.91 1.76 -16.63
CA LYS A 212 4.28 0.52 -15.93
C LYS A 212 4.07 0.62 -14.42
N ALA A 213 4.50 1.70 -13.78
CA ALA A 213 4.30 1.89 -12.34
C ALA A 213 2.81 1.87 -11.93
N PRO A 214 1.89 2.64 -12.58
CA PRO A 214 0.45 2.52 -12.35
C PRO A 214 -0.14 1.14 -12.64
N VAL A 215 0.27 0.48 -13.73
CA VAL A 215 -0.24 -0.83 -14.14
C VAL A 215 0.17 -1.90 -13.13
N ASP A 216 1.45 -1.96 -12.74
CA ASP A 216 1.93 -2.92 -11.75
C ASP A 216 1.34 -2.65 -10.37
N ALA A 217 1.19 -1.37 -10.01
CA ALA A 217 0.47 -0.96 -8.82
C ALA A 217 -0.98 -1.48 -8.82
N SER A 218 -1.67 -1.37 -9.94
CA SER A 218 -3.05 -1.86 -10.09
C SER A 218 -3.14 -3.39 -9.95
N ARG A 219 -2.16 -4.14 -10.48
CA ARG A 219 -2.10 -5.60 -10.38
C ARG A 219 -1.89 -6.05 -8.93
N VAL A 220 -0.93 -5.44 -8.24
CA VAL A 220 -0.68 -5.70 -6.81
C VAL A 220 -1.89 -5.30 -5.97
N ALA A 221 -2.51 -4.17 -6.30
CA ALA A 221 -3.67 -3.67 -5.62
C ALA A 221 -4.90 -4.59 -5.79
N MET A 222 -5.13 -5.11 -6.99
CA MET A 222 -6.20 -6.09 -7.24
C MET A 222 -5.88 -7.48 -6.67
N GLY A 223 -4.71 -7.68 -6.07
CA GLY A 223 -4.31 -8.97 -5.53
C GLY A 223 -4.14 -10.03 -6.61
N ALA A 224 -3.64 -9.63 -7.79
CA ALA A 224 -3.40 -10.56 -8.89
C ALA A 224 -2.48 -11.71 -8.42
N GLU A 225 -2.89 -12.94 -8.70
CA GLU A 225 -2.04 -14.11 -8.44
C GLU A 225 -0.90 -14.18 -9.46
N LYS A 226 0.14 -14.94 -9.14
CA LYS A 226 1.24 -15.21 -10.07
C LYS A 226 0.68 -15.89 -11.31
N GLU A 227 0.72 -15.19 -12.45
CA GLU A 227 0.27 -15.74 -13.72
C GLU A 227 1.15 -16.94 -14.14
N LYS A 228 0.56 -17.96 -14.78
CA LYS A 228 1.32 -19.10 -15.33
C LYS A 228 2.39 -18.59 -16.30
N ASP A 229 3.59 -19.20 -16.28
CA ASP A 229 4.75 -18.85 -17.11
C ASP A 229 5.41 -17.49 -16.84
N THR A 230 5.14 -16.83 -15.71
CA THR A 230 6.00 -15.73 -15.20
C THR A 230 7.03 -16.26 -14.21
N GLU A 231 8.20 -15.61 -14.17
CA GLU A 231 9.25 -15.96 -13.21
C GLU A 231 8.88 -15.41 -11.81
N MET A 232 8.35 -14.18 -11.75
CA MET A 232 8.07 -13.46 -10.50
C MET A 232 6.56 -13.26 -10.27
N ASP A 233 6.16 -13.16 -8.99
CA ASP A 233 4.82 -12.71 -8.61
C ASP A 233 4.68 -11.18 -8.76
N PRO A 234 3.46 -10.62 -8.86
CA PRO A 234 3.25 -9.20 -9.12
C PRO A 234 3.89 -8.25 -8.09
N MET A 235 3.97 -8.64 -6.82
CA MET A 235 4.59 -7.82 -5.77
C MET A 235 6.10 -7.76 -5.96
N THR A 236 6.73 -8.89 -6.25
CA THR A 236 8.16 -8.98 -6.53
C THR A 236 8.53 -8.23 -7.82
N GLU A 237 7.73 -8.37 -8.89
CA GLU A 237 7.95 -7.64 -10.15
C GLU A 237 7.90 -6.13 -9.94
N MET A 238 6.85 -5.62 -9.28
CA MET A 238 6.71 -4.19 -8.98
C MET A 238 7.88 -3.68 -8.12
N THR A 239 8.27 -4.46 -7.10
CA THR A 239 9.38 -4.10 -6.21
C THR A 239 10.69 -3.98 -6.99
N LEU A 240 11.00 -4.94 -7.85
CA LEU A 240 12.23 -4.91 -8.66
C LEU A 240 12.21 -3.80 -9.72
N SER A 241 11.05 -3.51 -10.31
CA SER A 241 10.90 -2.36 -11.22
C SER A 241 11.22 -1.05 -10.49
N LYS A 242 10.68 -0.86 -9.28
CA LYS A 242 10.95 0.33 -8.46
C LYS A 242 12.39 0.44 -7.99
N VAL A 243 13.03 -0.69 -7.65
CA VAL A 243 14.45 -0.70 -7.30
C VAL A 243 15.31 -0.31 -8.51
N THR A 244 14.97 -0.81 -9.69
CA THR A 244 15.64 -0.45 -10.95
C THR A 244 15.52 1.05 -11.24
N GLU A 245 14.30 1.61 -11.16
CA GLU A 245 14.02 3.05 -11.33
C GLU A 245 14.81 3.89 -10.32
N MET A 246 14.75 3.51 -9.04
CA MET A 246 15.44 4.22 -7.96
C MET A 246 16.97 4.20 -8.14
N PHE A 247 17.53 3.08 -8.61
CA PHE A 247 18.97 2.93 -8.82
C PHE A 247 19.48 3.67 -10.07
N ALA A 248 18.76 3.56 -11.19
CA ALA A 248 19.25 4.05 -12.48
C ALA A 248 18.90 5.52 -12.75
N GLU A 249 17.83 6.01 -12.13
CA GLU A 249 17.28 7.34 -12.40
C GLU A 249 17.08 8.17 -11.14
N SER A 250 16.32 7.72 -10.14
CA SER A 250 15.95 8.62 -9.03
C SER A 250 17.15 9.04 -8.17
N ILE A 251 18.03 8.11 -7.77
CA ILE A 251 19.23 8.45 -6.99
C ILE A 251 20.22 9.27 -7.83
N PRO A 252 20.65 8.84 -9.03
CA PRO A 252 21.52 9.66 -9.88
C PRO A 252 20.91 11.01 -10.27
N GLY A 253 19.60 11.06 -10.54
CA GLY A 253 18.85 12.26 -10.86
C GLY A 253 18.87 13.26 -9.71
N ALA A 254 18.62 12.81 -8.48
CA ALA A 254 18.74 13.64 -7.29
C ALA A 254 20.17 14.18 -7.08
N LEU A 255 21.20 13.37 -7.36
CA LEU A 255 22.60 13.82 -7.34
C LEU A 255 22.84 14.96 -8.35
N ILE A 256 22.42 14.75 -9.61
CA ILE A 256 22.62 15.70 -10.71
C ILE A 256 21.84 17.00 -10.46
N GLN A 257 20.57 16.90 -10.04
CA GLN A 257 19.73 18.07 -9.74
C GLN A 257 20.27 18.87 -8.55
N THR A 258 20.81 18.19 -7.52
CA THR A 258 21.48 18.86 -6.41
C THR A 258 22.74 19.58 -6.88
N SER A 259 23.58 18.91 -7.68
CA SER A 259 24.82 19.51 -8.22
C SER A 259 24.53 20.72 -9.12
N ALA A 260 23.53 20.61 -10.00
CA ALA A 260 23.09 21.72 -10.84
C ALA A 260 22.61 22.91 -9.99
N THR A 261 21.75 22.66 -9.00
CA THR A 261 21.21 23.67 -8.08
C THR A 261 22.34 24.38 -7.33
N LEU A 262 23.29 23.64 -6.76
CA LEU A 262 24.41 24.20 -6.02
C LEU A 262 25.39 24.95 -6.92
N SER A 263 25.60 24.49 -8.16
CA SER A 263 26.44 25.19 -9.15
C SER A 263 25.85 26.54 -9.54
N THR A 264 24.53 26.61 -9.75
CA THR A 264 23.80 27.86 -10.01
C THR A 264 23.89 28.82 -8.82
N LEU A 265 23.70 28.31 -7.60
CA LEU A 265 23.84 29.12 -6.38
C LEU A 265 25.26 29.67 -6.19
N ARG A 266 26.31 28.85 -6.42
CA ARG A 266 27.71 29.30 -6.35
C ARG A 266 28.04 30.38 -7.39
N SER A 267 27.36 30.36 -8.53
CA SER A 267 27.53 31.34 -9.60
C SER A 267 26.78 32.65 -9.33
N GLY A 268 26.02 32.74 -8.22
CA GLY A 268 25.23 33.92 -7.86
C GLY A 268 23.92 34.06 -8.65
N GLU A 269 23.53 33.04 -9.42
CA GLU A 269 22.29 33.04 -10.21
C GLU A 269 21.10 32.55 -9.38
N ILE A 270 19.89 33.01 -9.73
CA ILE A 270 18.66 32.59 -9.05
C ILE A 270 18.24 31.22 -9.57
N VAL A 271 18.10 30.26 -8.66
CA VAL A 271 17.58 28.93 -8.98
C VAL A 271 16.08 29.00 -9.21
N SER A 272 15.61 28.39 -10.30
CA SER A 272 14.19 28.26 -10.63
C SER A 272 13.41 27.50 -9.54
N THR A 273 12.22 28.00 -9.18
CA THR A 273 11.31 27.31 -8.24
C THR A 273 11.00 25.88 -8.68
N ALA A 274 10.92 25.62 -9.99
CA ALA A 274 10.69 24.29 -10.53
C ALA A 274 11.81 23.31 -10.18
N ALA A 275 13.07 23.75 -10.17
CA ALA A 275 14.22 22.91 -9.82
C ALA A 275 14.17 22.49 -8.33
N TYR A 276 13.81 23.41 -7.44
CA TYR A 276 13.60 23.08 -6.02
C TYR A 276 12.44 22.11 -5.80
N LEU A 277 11.32 22.32 -6.48
CA LEU A 277 10.16 21.43 -6.38
C LEU A 277 10.47 20.04 -6.95
N SER A 278 11.20 19.96 -8.06
CA SER A 278 11.66 18.70 -8.65
C SER A 278 12.60 17.95 -7.70
N LEU A 279 13.61 18.64 -7.15
CA LEU A 279 14.53 18.04 -6.20
C LEU A 279 13.80 17.53 -4.95
N LEU A 280 12.88 18.32 -4.40
CA LEU A 280 12.08 17.91 -3.25
C LEU A 280 11.19 16.69 -3.59
N SER A 281 10.54 16.69 -4.75
CA SER A 281 9.73 15.58 -5.25
C SER A 281 10.57 14.30 -5.34
N SER A 282 11.75 14.37 -5.97
CA SER A 282 12.62 13.22 -6.18
C SER A 282 13.14 12.63 -4.86
N LEU A 283 13.52 13.48 -3.90
CA LEU A 283 13.94 13.04 -2.56
C LEU A 283 12.80 12.36 -1.79
N LEU A 284 11.58 12.91 -1.87
CA LEU A 284 10.41 12.34 -1.22
C LEU A 284 9.95 11.05 -1.88
N THR A 285 9.96 10.97 -3.21
CA THR A 285 9.62 9.77 -3.98
C THR A 285 10.61 8.65 -3.69
N THR A 286 11.91 8.93 -3.74
CA THR A 286 12.98 7.98 -3.40
C THR A 286 12.83 7.50 -1.95
N GLY A 287 12.62 8.42 -1.01
CA GLY A 287 12.39 8.09 0.39
C GLY A 287 11.14 7.24 0.60
N PHE A 288 10.05 7.55 -0.10
CA PHE A 288 8.78 6.84 -0.03
C PHE A 288 8.86 5.43 -0.58
N VAL A 289 9.51 5.25 -1.73
CA VAL A 289 9.73 3.93 -2.34
C VAL A 289 10.61 3.08 -1.43
N SER A 290 11.73 3.61 -0.96
CA SER A 290 12.64 2.92 -0.03
C SER A 290 11.94 2.50 1.26
N ALA A 291 11.17 3.40 1.87
CA ALA A 291 10.42 3.13 3.10
C ALA A 291 9.30 2.11 2.86
N THR A 292 8.62 2.15 1.71
CA THR A 292 7.58 1.19 1.34
C THR A 292 8.14 -0.23 1.22
N ILE A 293 9.24 -0.40 0.48
CA ILE A 293 9.89 -1.70 0.32
C ILE A 293 10.33 -2.24 1.68
N SER A 294 10.99 -1.41 2.48
CA SER A 294 11.46 -1.81 3.82
C SER A 294 10.30 -2.17 4.75
N TYR A 295 9.23 -1.39 4.75
CA TYR A 295 8.03 -1.64 5.55
C TYR A 295 7.32 -2.94 5.12
N ASP A 296 7.22 -3.20 3.81
CA ASP A 296 6.56 -4.39 3.28
C ASP A 296 7.35 -5.66 3.61
N PHE A 297 8.68 -5.60 3.55
CA PHE A 297 9.54 -6.70 3.96
C PHE A 297 9.53 -6.90 5.47
N ASP A 298 9.58 -5.82 6.25
CA ASP A 298 9.55 -5.90 7.70
C ASP A 298 8.22 -6.44 8.22
N THR A 299 7.08 -6.03 7.66
CA THR A 299 5.76 -6.41 8.17
C THR A 299 5.25 -7.75 7.65
N ASP A 300 6.00 -8.43 6.77
CA ASP A 300 5.67 -9.77 6.27
C ASP A 300 5.83 -10.82 7.39
N PRO A 301 4.76 -11.55 7.77
CA PRO A 301 4.82 -12.55 8.83
C PRO A 301 5.81 -13.69 8.56
N LYS A 302 5.97 -14.11 7.30
CA LYS A 302 6.90 -15.19 6.93
C LYS A 302 8.34 -14.73 7.10
N LYS A 303 8.64 -13.49 6.71
CA LYS A 303 9.98 -12.90 6.84
C LYS A 303 10.34 -12.65 8.30
N ARG A 304 9.41 -12.11 9.10
CA ARG A 304 9.57 -11.96 10.56
C ARG A 304 9.83 -13.29 11.26
N ALA A 305 9.10 -14.34 10.89
CA ALA A 305 9.30 -15.67 11.46
C ALA A 305 10.65 -16.28 11.06
N ALA A 306 11.10 -16.05 9.82
CA ALA A 306 12.35 -16.62 9.32
C ALA A 306 13.60 -15.90 9.84
N LYS A 307 13.55 -14.58 10.02
CA LYS A 307 14.68 -13.75 10.51
C LYS A 307 14.21 -12.70 11.53
N PRO A 308 13.91 -13.12 12.77
CA PRO A 308 13.40 -12.23 13.81
C PRO A 308 14.43 -11.18 14.28
N ASP A 309 15.72 -11.44 14.12
CA ASP A 309 16.77 -10.48 14.50
C ASP A 309 16.89 -9.30 13.52
N PHE A 310 16.42 -9.48 12.28
CA PHE A 310 16.50 -8.47 11.22
C PHE A 310 15.15 -7.79 10.95
N TYR A 311 14.04 -8.52 11.04
CA TYR A 311 12.69 -8.00 10.83
C TYR A 311 11.90 -7.95 12.14
N GLY A 312 10.98 -7.01 12.26
CA GLY A 312 10.19 -6.73 13.45
C GLY A 312 10.41 -5.32 14.03
N PHE A 313 11.17 -4.46 13.34
CA PHE A 313 11.45 -3.10 13.83
C PHE A 313 10.23 -2.18 13.68
N VAL A 314 9.28 -2.49 12.78
CA VAL A 314 8.02 -1.74 12.70
C VAL A 314 7.10 -2.18 13.85
N PRO A 315 6.75 -1.26 14.78
CA PRO A 315 5.96 -1.60 15.98
C PRO A 315 4.52 -1.98 15.63
N ASP A 316 3.79 -2.63 16.55
CA ASP A 316 2.42 -3.08 16.24
C ASP A 316 1.32 -2.02 16.37
N SER A 317 1.56 -0.97 17.15
CA SER A 317 0.56 0.09 17.35
C SER A 317 0.41 0.97 16.11
N SER A 318 -0.82 1.23 15.67
CA SER A 318 -1.10 1.98 14.42
C SER A 318 -0.45 3.37 14.37
N ARG A 319 -0.44 4.12 15.49
CA ARG A 319 0.19 5.45 15.56
C ARG A 319 1.71 5.36 15.39
N ARG A 320 2.37 4.41 16.08
CA ARG A 320 3.82 4.24 15.97
C ARG A 320 4.23 3.68 14.60
N ARG A 321 3.39 2.86 13.96
CA ARG A 321 3.61 2.41 12.57
C ARG A 321 3.66 3.58 11.59
N ALA A 322 2.68 4.49 11.69
CA ALA A 322 2.64 5.68 10.85
C ALA A 322 3.86 6.59 11.09
N LEU A 323 4.21 6.81 12.36
CA LEU A 323 5.40 7.59 12.72
C LEU A 323 6.70 6.96 12.21
N MET A 324 6.88 5.65 12.38
CA MET A 324 8.03 4.91 11.86
C MET A 324 8.11 5.03 10.33
N PHE A 325 6.97 4.88 9.65
CA PHE A 325 6.93 5.01 8.20
C PHE A 325 7.34 6.41 7.74
N VAL A 326 6.77 7.48 8.31
CA VAL A 326 7.13 8.86 7.95
C VAL A 326 8.60 9.16 8.24
N THR A 327 9.13 8.70 9.37
CA THR A 327 10.55 8.90 9.72
C THR A 327 11.48 8.14 8.78
N MET A 328 11.13 6.93 8.34
CA MET A 328 11.88 6.20 7.32
C MET A 328 11.91 6.96 5.98
N VAL A 329 10.76 7.51 5.55
CA VAL A 329 10.67 8.31 4.31
C VAL A 329 11.63 9.51 4.37
N LEU A 330 11.53 10.30 5.45
CA LEU A 330 12.35 11.49 5.64
C LEU A 330 13.83 11.14 5.77
N MET A 331 14.17 10.11 6.54
CA MET A 331 15.56 9.70 6.73
C MET A 331 16.19 9.25 5.41
N SER A 332 15.50 8.43 4.61
CA SER A 332 15.99 8.00 3.30
C SER A 332 16.17 9.18 2.34
N GLY A 333 15.21 10.10 2.26
CA GLY A 333 15.34 11.31 1.42
C GLY A 333 16.50 12.21 1.86
N ILE A 334 16.63 12.48 3.17
CA ILE A 334 17.72 13.30 3.73
C ILE A 334 19.07 12.63 3.51
N MET A 335 19.18 11.30 3.63
CA MET A 335 20.41 10.57 3.35
C MET A 335 20.86 10.73 1.89
N VAL A 336 19.94 10.69 0.94
CA VAL A 336 20.25 10.95 -0.48
C VAL A 336 20.77 12.37 -0.63
N LEU A 337 20.04 13.38 -0.11
CA LEU A 337 20.46 14.78 -0.18
C LEU A 337 21.84 15.03 0.44
N MET A 338 22.10 14.49 1.64
CA MET A 338 23.40 14.63 2.31
C MET A 338 24.53 14.07 1.45
N LYS A 339 24.32 12.89 0.84
CA LYS A 339 25.31 12.30 -0.07
C LYS A 339 25.49 13.13 -1.34
N SER A 340 24.41 13.68 -1.91
CA SER A 340 24.47 14.59 -3.06
C SER A 340 25.33 15.81 -2.77
N VAL A 341 25.08 16.49 -1.65
CA VAL A 341 25.83 17.68 -1.22
C VAL A 341 27.30 17.32 -0.94
N PHE A 342 27.54 16.19 -0.27
CA PHE A 342 28.90 15.73 0.02
C PHE A 342 29.71 15.46 -1.25
N LEU A 343 29.14 14.75 -2.22
CA LEU A 343 29.81 14.50 -3.51
C LEU A 343 30.13 15.79 -4.26
N PHE A 344 29.18 16.73 -4.30
CA PHE A 344 29.43 18.05 -4.89
C PHE A 344 30.56 18.81 -4.18
N SER A 345 30.66 18.69 -2.84
CA SER A 345 31.74 19.32 -2.08
C SER A 345 33.12 18.73 -2.39
N LEU A 346 33.17 17.47 -2.83
CA LEU A 346 34.39 16.80 -3.30
C LEU A 346 34.76 17.16 -4.75
N GLY A 347 33.97 18.00 -5.42
CA GLY A 347 34.23 18.44 -6.80
C GLY A 347 33.74 17.46 -7.88
N TRP A 348 32.83 16.54 -7.53
CA TRP A 348 32.12 15.68 -8.47
C TRP A 348 30.93 16.37 -9.13
#